data_AF-A0A849RL26-F1
#
_entry.id   AF-A0A849RL26-F1
#
_cell.length_a   1.000
_cell.length_b   1.000
_cell.length_c   1.000
_cell.angle_alpha   90.00
_cell.angle_beta   90.00
_cell.angle_gamma   90.00
#
_symmetry.space_group_name_H-M   'P 1'
#
loop_
_entity.id
_entity.type
_entity.pdbx_description
1 polymer ?
#
loop_
_entity_poly.entity_id
_entity_poly.type
_entity_poly.pdbx_seq_one_letter_code
_entity_poly.pdbx_strand_id
1 'polypeptide(L)'
;MHTLLHFLALPFALVAFLLPDKGVAASSPYVQTTDGLDLNRVRFAISAPPEFTSQLAQRATVLFAKAGLPPLQSDTSHMPSIATLTLTLAPQPLKNGCPGHLLYAPSLALTEPVLIPRNSVIMDNVTWLAHTGAQVRTSVTIADLEHDLEEFINQFITDYRAANAGSHSSIPGTSPATPHPGAPITAPKPLHSDSILNALPIDQLQISVSAGRFSHALTTRALQQFNDAGLALSPGQHHNGQLTLGVELIQQPLEDRCPGKVLYESGLYLVEQIQVTRNPRVSIWSDTWLYETTLVVAPRSQEQLESDQDALLRQFIDSLKTH
;
A
#
# COMPACT_ATOMS: atom_id res chain seq x y z
N MET A 1 -4.35 34.30 61.25
CA MET A 1 -5.47 33.37 60.96
C MET A 1 -5.35 32.96 59.49
N HIS A 2 -5.12 31.67 59.28
CA HIS A 2 -5.02 31.00 57.98
C HIS A 2 -6.37 30.85 57.30
N THR A 3 -6.40 30.87 55.97
CA THR A 3 -7.05 29.94 55.00
C THR A 3 -7.21 30.68 53.66
N LEU A 4 -7.21 30.08 52.47
CA LEU A 4 -6.60 28.88 51.87
C LEU A 4 -6.83 29.05 50.35
N LEU A 5 -6.03 28.39 49.53
CA LEU A 5 -6.07 28.26 48.07
C LEU A 5 -7.47 28.21 47.43
N HIS A 6 -7.57 28.64 46.16
CA HIS A 6 -7.85 27.73 45.04
C HIS A 6 -7.32 28.29 43.71
N PHE A 7 -6.25 27.66 43.21
CA PHE A 7 -5.84 27.65 41.81
C PHE A 7 -6.94 26.93 41.01
N LEU A 8 -7.48 27.56 39.96
CA LEU A 8 -8.18 26.84 38.90
C LEU A 8 -7.29 26.83 37.67
N ALA A 9 -6.71 25.66 37.45
CA ALA A 9 -6.00 25.27 36.25
C ALA A 9 -6.95 25.35 35.05
N LEU A 10 -6.58 26.13 34.03
CA LEU A 10 -7.11 25.93 32.69
C LEU A 10 -6.60 24.58 32.17
N PRO A 11 -7.45 23.73 31.57
CA PRO A 11 -6.95 22.60 30.82
C PRO A 11 -6.30 23.15 29.56
N PHE A 12 -4.98 22.92 29.43
CA PHE A 12 -4.29 22.99 28.15
C PHE A 12 -5.05 22.07 27.17
N ALA A 13 -5.81 22.67 26.28
CA ALA A 13 -6.38 21.98 25.14
C ALA A 13 -5.19 21.44 24.33
N LEU A 14 -5.05 20.12 24.37
CA LEU A 14 -4.16 19.35 23.53
C LEU A 14 -4.54 19.66 22.08
N VAL A 15 -3.78 20.54 21.44
CA VAL A 15 -3.82 20.69 19.98
C VAL A 15 -3.25 19.39 19.44
N ALA A 16 -4.12 18.41 19.22
CA ALA A 16 -3.83 17.29 18.37
C ALA A 16 -3.58 17.88 16.98
N PHE A 17 -2.32 18.10 16.65
CA PHE A 17 -1.86 18.23 15.27
C PHE A 17 -2.18 16.90 14.59
N LEU A 18 -3.39 16.82 14.02
CA LEU A 18 -3.70 15.86 12.98
C LEU A 18 -2.85 16.29 11.78
N LEU A 19 -1.67 15.66 11.66
CA LEU A 19 -0.96 15.62 10.40
C LEU A 19 -1.93 15.02 9.37
N PRO A 20 -2.14 15.65 8.20
CA PRO A 20 -2.88 15.01 7.15
C PRO A 20 -2.07 13.80 6.70
N ASP A 21 -2.62 12.60 6.89
CA ASP A 21 -2.20 11.41 6.15
C ASP A 21 -2.21 11.78 4.67
N LYS A 22 -1.01 11.81 4.09
CA LYS A 22 -0.79 12.15 2.69
C LYS A 22 -0.18 10.94 2.01
N GLY A 23 -0.94 10.41 1.06
CA GLY A 23 -0.48 9.42 0.08
C GLY A 23 -0.58 7.99 0.60
N VAL A 24 -1.39 7.20 -0.10
CA VAL A 24 -1.82 5.82 0.18
C VAL A 24 -2.87 5.74 1.29
N ALA A 25 -4.12 5.45 0.89
CA ALA A 25 -5.23 5.00 1.75
C ALA A 25 -6.02 6.04 2.57
N ALA A 26 -6.75 6.95 1.93
CA ALA A 26 -7.74 7.79 2.64
C ALA A 26 -9.19 7.52 2.21
N SER A 27 -9.77 6.36 2.53
CA SER A 27 -11.24 6.24 2.80
C SER A 27 -11.77 4.89 3.34
N SER A 28 -10.93 3.90 3.67
CA SER A 28 -11.33 2.71 4.45
C SER A 28 -10.15 2.28 5.31
N PRO A 29 -10.30 1.78 6.56
CA PRO A 29 -9.15 1.30 7.30
C PRO A 29 -8.64 0.04 6.62
N TYR A 30 -7.58 0.19 5.82
CA TYR A 30 -6.76 -0.94 5.41
C TYR A 30 -6.36 -1.67 6.70
N VAL A 31 -6.76 -2.93 6.80
CA VAL A 31 -6.38 -3.75 7.95
C VAL A 31 -5.14 -4.51 7.54
N GLN A 32 -3.98 -4.04 7.99
CA GLN A 32 -2.74 -4.78 7.78
C GLN A 32 -2.63 -5.92 8.78
N THR A 33 -2.06 -7.05 8.38
CA THR A 33 -1.89 -8.20 9.28
C THR A 33 -0.64 -9.02 8.99
N THR A 34 -0.02 -9.49 10.07
CA THR A 34 1.03 -10.50 10.10
C THR A 34 0.63 -11.70 10.97
N ASP A 35 -0.63 -11.76 11.42
CA ASP A 35 -1.16 -12.80 12.31
C ASP A 35 -1.06 -14.18 11.66
N GLY A 36 -0.39 -15.13 12.31
CA GLY A 36 -0.15 -16.50 11.85
C GLY A 36 0.86 -16.65 10.70
N LEU A 37 1.67 -15.63 10.43
CA LEU A 37 2.69 -15.69 9.38
C LEU A 37 3.82 -16.63 9.81
N ASP A 38 4.11 -17.66 9.01
CA ASP A 38 5.29 -18.50 9.23
C ASP A 38 6.50 -17.89 8.52
N LEU A 39 7.37 -17.22 9.28
CA LEU A 39 8.58 -16.57 8.76
C LEU A 39 9.54 -17.54 8.06
N ASN A 40 9.49 -18.86 8.33
CA ASN A 40 10.29 -19.85 7.61
C ASN A 40 9.80 -20.08 6.17
N ARG A 41 8.66 -19.52 5.80
CA ARG A 41 8.06 -19.62 4.46
C ARG A 41 7.90 -18.25 3.81
N VAL A 42 8.55 -17.23 4.37
CA VAL A 42 8.62 -15.88 3.81
C VAL A 42 9.92 -15.75 3.02
N ARG A 43 9.78 -15.43 1.73
CA ARG A 43 10.89 -15.02 0.87
C ARG A 43 11.19 -13.54 1.10
N PHE A 44 12.45 -13.15 1.12
CA PHE A 44 12.84 -11.75 1.16
C PHE A 44 13.44 -11.29 -0.15
N ALA A 45 12.86 -10.23 -0.70
CA ALA A 45 13.33 -9.57 -1.91
C ALA A 45 13.77 -8.15 -1.55
N ILE A 46 14.83 -7.68 -2.19
CA ILE A 46 15.31 -6.31 -2.04
C ILE A 46 15.50 -5.66 -3.41
N SER A 47 14.95 -4.46 -3.54
CA SER A 47 15.14 -3.58 -4.69
C SER A 47 15.91 -2.35 -4.22
N ALA A 48 17.21 -2.36 -4.45
CA ALA A 48 18.13 -1.29 -4.07
C ALA A 48 19.19 -1.10 -5.17
N PRO A 49 20.03 -0.05 -5.13
CA PRO A 49 21.18 0.02 -6.03
C PRO A 49 22.02 -1.28 -5.94
N PRO A 50 22.40 -1.89 -7.08
CA PRO A 50 23.04 -3.20 -7.11
C PRO A 50 24.29 -3.30 -6.22
N GLU A 51 25.06 -2.22 -6.12
CA GLU A 51 26.25 -2.10 -5.30
C GLU A 51 26.01 -2.26 -3.78
N PHE A 52 24.79 -2.01 -3.31
CA PHE A 52 24.44 -2.08 -1.88
C PHE A 52 23.56 -3.28 -1.52
N THR A 53 23.04 -4.00 -2.51
CA THR A 53 22.06 -5.07 -2.32
C THR A 53 22.55 -6.16 -1.34
N SER A 54 23.77 -6.67 -1.51
CA SER A 54 24.33 -7.70 -0.63
C SER A 54 24.54 -7.22 0.81
N GLN A 55 25.03 -6.00 0.98
CA GLN A 55 25.25 -5.38 2.30
C GLN A 55 23.92 -5.19 3.04
N LEU A 56 22.91 -4.65 2.35
CA LEU A 56 21.59 -4.42 2.92
C LEU A 56 20.88 -5.75 3.27
N ALA A 57 20.96 -6.77 2.41
CA ALA A 57 20.42 -8.09 2.70
C ALA A 57 21.07 -8.76 3.92
N GLN A 58 22.39 -8.62 4.07
CA GLN A 58 23.11 -9.10 5.25
C GLN A 58 22.65 -8.35 6.52
N ARG A 59 22.45 -7.03 6.43
CA ARG A 59 21.99 -6.22 7.56
C ARG A 59 20.57 -6.59 8.00
N ALA A 60 19.65 -6.80 7.05
CA ALA A 60 18.31 -7.31 7.34
C ALA A 60 18.36 -8.67 8.07
N THR A 61 19.22 -9.59 7.59
CA THR A 61 19.43 -10.90 8.24
C THR A 61 19.91 -10.76 9.68
N VAL A 62 20.84 -9.84 9.94
CA VAL A 62 21.34 -9.55 11.31
C VAL A 62 20.23 -8.99 12.20
N LEU A 63 19.33 -8.14 11.69
CA LEU A 63 18.21 -7.60 12.47
C LEU A 63 17.22 -8.70 12.88
N PHE A 64 16.85 -9.59 11.95
CA PHE A 64 16.00 -10.76 12.26
C PHE A 64 16.66 -11.68 13.29
N ALA A 65 17.94 -11.99 13.12
CA ALA A 65 18.69 -12.82 14.07
C ALA A 65 18.77 -12.18 15.47
N LYS A 66 19.03 -10.86 15.55
CA LYS A 66 19.01 -10.11 16.82
C LYS A 66 17.64 -10.14 17.49
N ALA A 67 16.57 -10.17 16.71
CA ALA A 67 15.21 -10.31 17.20
C ALA A 67 14.83 -11.78 17.55
N GLY A 68 15.74 -12.74 17.40
CA GLY A 68 15.46 -14.16 17.64
C GLY A 68 14.49 -14.78 16.64
N LEU A 69 14.34 -14.17 15.46
CA LEU A 69 13.49 -14.65 14.37
C LEU A 69 14.33 -15.47 13.38
N PRO A 70 13.72 -16.42 12.64
CA PRO A 70 14.44 -17.16 11.62
C PRO A 70 14.97 -16.21 10.54
N PRO A 71 16.13 -16.53 9.93
CA PRO A 71 16.65 -15.75 8.83
C PRO A 71 15.67 -15.80 7.67
N LEU A 72 15.48 -14.66 7.02
CA LEU A 72 14.66 -14.57 5.82
C LEU A 72 15.29 -15.38 4.68
N GLN A 73 14.47 -16.10 3.93
CA GLN A 73 14.96 -16.95 2.85
C GLN A 73 15.25 -16.12 1.60
N SER A 74 16.42 -16.36 1.00
CA SER A 74 16.75 -15.89 -0.35
C SER A 74 16.11 -16.77 -1.42
N ASP A 75 16.14 -16.29 -2.66
CA ASP A 75 15.57 -16.91 -3.87
C ASP A 75 15.95 -18.38 -4.15
N THR A 76 16.95 -18.91 -3.44
CA THR A 76 17.50 -20.25 -3.66
C THR A 76 16.89 -21.34 -2.76
N SER A 77 15.88 -21.02 -1.94
CA SER A 77 15.23 -22.01 -1.07
C SER A 77 14.33 -22.98 -1.86
N HIS A 78 14.45 -24.28 -1.57
CA HIS A 78 13.61 -25.33 -2.16
C HIS A 78 12.22 -25.45 -1.51
N MET A 79 11.95 -24.70 -0.44
CA MET A 79 10.66 -24.72 0.24
C MET A 79 9.65 -23.80 -0.45
N PRO A 80 8.38 -24.20 -0.59
CA PRO A 80 7.36 -23.34 -1.17
C PRO A 80 7.09 -22.15 -0.24
N SER A 81 7.42 -20.95 -0.72
CA SER A 81 7.09 -19.70 -0.04
C SER A 81 5.57 -19.48 -0.06
N ILE A 82 5.06 -18.92 1.05
CA ILE A 82 3.65 -18.49 1.17
C ILE A 82 3.49 -16.99 1.05
N ALA A 83 4.60 -16.25 1.15
CA ALA A 83 4.61 -14.81 1.13
C ALA A 83 5.97 -14.31 0.64
N THR A 84 5.99 -13.09 0.13
CA THR A 84 7.22 -12.36 -0.20
C THR A 84 7.23 -11.04 0.55
N LEU A 85 8.27 -10.82 1.35
CA LEU A 85 8.57 -9.55 1.99
C LEU A 85 9.54 -8.77 1.09
N THR A 86 9.07 -7.69 0.49
CA THR A 86 9.85 -6.90 -0.49
C THR A 86 10.24 -5.55 0.10
N LEU A 87 11.54 -5.31 0.22
CA LEU A 87 12.13 -4.03 0.62
C LEU A 87 12.49 -3.22 -0.63
N THR A 88 11.88 -2.05 -0.80
CA THR A 88 12.18 -1.11 -1.88
C THR A 88 12.95 0.08 -1.31
N LEU A 89 14.17 0.28 -1.81
CA LEU A 89 15.14 1.30 -1.41
C LEU A 89 15.87 1.86 -2.64
N ALA A 90 15.27 1.78 -3.84
CA ALA A 90 15.90 2.17 -5.09
C ALA A 90 15.48 3.61 -5.51
N PRO A 91 16.37 4.62 -5.37
CA PRO A 91 16.08 5.97 -5.85
C PRO A 91 16.06 6.00 -7.38
N GLN A 92 15.14 6.78 -7.96
CA GLN A 92 14.99 6.93 -9.41
C GLN A 92 15.37 8.35 -9.85
N PRO A 93 16.23 8.53 -10.86
CA PRO A 93 16.65 9.85 -11.30
C PRO A 93 15.52 10.64 -12.01
N LEU A 94 15.30 11.88 -11.58
CA LEU A 94 14.33 12.80 -12.17
C LEU A 94 14.95 13.55 -13.36
N LYS A 95 15.04 12.89 -14.52
CA LYS A 95 15.74 13.42 -15.70
C LYS A 95 15.26 14.82 -16.13
N ASN A 96 14.01 14.93 -16.57
CA ASN A 96 13.50 16.14 -17.22
C ASN A 96 12.64 17.02 -16.30
N GLY A 97 12.09 16.45 -15.23
CA GLY A 97 11.18 17.14 -14.31
C GLY A 97 11.89 17.95 -13.24
N CYS A 98 13.05 17.47 -12.78
CA CYS A 98 13.86 18.11 -11.74
C CYS A 98 15.34 17.66 -11.84
N PRO A 99 16.14 18.27 -12.72
CA PRO A 99 17.52 17.82 -12.95
C PRO A 99 18.36 17.81 -11.66
N GLY A 100 19.19 16.77 -11.51
CA GLY A 100 20.03 16.59 -10.32
C GLY A 100 19.29 16.09 -9.07
N HIS A 101 18.00 15.77 -9.19
CA HIS A 101 17.21 15.21 -8.10
C HIS A 101 16.77 13.78 -8.40
N LEU A 102 16.35 13.08 -7.35
CA LEU A 102 15.92 11.70 -7.32
C LEU A 102 14.51 11.63 -6.70
N LEU A 103 13.66 10.78 -7.25
CA LEU A 103 12.45 10.30 -6.60
C LEU A 103 12.82 9.09 -5.75
N TYR A 104 12.51 9.16 -4.46
CA TYR A 104 12.81 8.11 -3.50
C TYR A 104 11.54 7.81 -2.71
N ALA A 105 11.02 6.59 -2.86
CA ALA A 105 9.79 6.12 -2.25
C ALA A 105 10.06 4.79 -1.54
N PRO A 106 10.70 4.81 -0.36
CA PRO A 106 11.13 3.59 0.27
C PRO A 106 9.98 2.92 1.00
N SER A 107 9.95 1.58 0.94
CA SER A 107 8.86 0.78 1.51
C SER A 107 9.28 -0.64 1.83
N LEU A 108 8.52 -1.29 2.71
CA LEU A 108 8.57 -2.71 2.98
C LEU A 108 7.16 -3.28 2.90
N ALA A 109 6.93 -4.19 1.96
CA ALA A 109 5.61 -4.76 1.70
C ALA A 109 5.61 -6.29 1.85
N LEU A 110 4.63 -6.82 2.57
CA LEU A 110 4.34 -8.25 2.60
C LEU A 110 3.27 -8.56 1.56
N THR A 111 3.62 -9.38 0.57
CA THR A 111 2.71 -9.84 -0.49
C THR A 111 2.40 -11.32 -0.29
N GLU A 112 1.11 -11.66 -0.31
CA GLU A 112 0.60 -13.00 -0.05
C GLU A 112 -0.49 -13.38 -1.06
N PRO A 113 -0.71 -14.67 -1.34
CA PRO A 113 -1.87 -15.12 -2.07
C PRO A 113 -3.13 -14.91 -1.20
N VAL A 114 -4.09 -14.18 -1.75
CA VAL A 114 -5.36 -13.84 -1.11
C VAL A 114 -6.53 -14.28 -1.99
N LEU A 115 -7.62 -14.68 -1.35
CA LEU A 115 -8.88 -15.01 -2.00
C LEU A 115 -9.80 -13.80 -1.97
N ILE A 116 -10.31 -13.41 -3.14
CA ILE A 116 -11.42 -12.46 -3.24
C ILE A 116 -12.73 -13.24 -3.04
N PRO A 117 -13.48 -13.04 -1.94
CA PRO A 117 -14.66 -13.85 -1.63
C PRO A 117 -15.75 -13.75 -2.71
N ARG A 118 -15.90 -12.57 -3.31
CA ARG A 118 -16.89 -12.25 -4.36
C ARG A 118 -16.84 -13.18 -5.56
N ASN A 119 -15.65 -13.48 -6.08
CA ASN A 119 -15.48 -14.23 -7.33
C ASN A 119 -14.56 -15.46 -7.18
N SER A 120 -14.11 -15.75 -5.96
CA SER A 120 -13.18 -16.84 -5.64
C SER A 120 -11.85 -16.80 -6.39
N VAL A 121 -11.45 -15.64 -6.93
CA VAL A 121 -10.15 -15.47 -7.57
C VAL A 121 -9.06 -15.41 -6.49
N ILE A 122 -7.97 -16.13 -6.74
CA ILE A 122 -6.74 -16.03 -5.95
C ILE A 122 -5.78 -15.11 -6.69
N MET A 123 -5.25 -14.11 -5.99
CA MET A 123 -4.23 -13.19 -6.50
C MET A 123 -3.18 -12.92 -5.43
N ASP A 124 -1.99 -12.50 -5.85
CA ASP A 124 -0.99 -11.96 -4.94
C ASP A 124 -1.36 -10.52 -4.59
N ASN A 125 -1.48 -10.20 -3.31
CA ASN A 125 -1.85 -8.88 -2.82
C ASN A 125 -1.06 -8.50 -1.55
N VAL A 126 -0.96 -7.19 -1.29
CA VAL A 126 -0.31 -6.63 -0.11
C VAL A 126 -1.21 -6.82 1.11
N THR A 127 -0.69 -7.48 2.14
CA THR A 127 -1.37 -7.74 3.42
C THR A 127 -0.76 -6.96 4.58
N TRP A 128 0.44 -6.41 4.41
CA TRP A 128 1.10 -5.52 5.35
C TRP A 128 2.06 -4.58 4.59
N LEU A 129 2.13 -3.31 4.99
CA LEU A 129 2.92 -2.29 4.30
C LEU A 129 3.42 -1.23 5.28
N ALA A 130 4.73 -1.00 5.28
CA ALA A 130 5.33 0.21 5.86
C ALA A 130 5.98 1.04 4.74
N HIS A 131 5.74 2.35 4.72
CA HIS A 131 6.34 3.29 3.78
C HIS A 131 6.48 4.67 4.42
N THR A 132 7.40 5.49 3.89
CA THR A 132 7.52 6.92 4.28
C THR A 132 6.94 7.87 3.24
N GLY A 133 6.28 7.33 2.21
CA GLY A 133 5.76 8.09 1.08
C GLY A 133 6.84 8.49 0.07
N ALA A 134 6.41 9.02 -1.07
CA ALA A 134 7.32 9.45 -2.11
C ALA A 134 7.98 10.79 -1.76
N GLN A 135 9.30 10.88 -1.98
CA GLN A 135 10.10 12.04 -1.62
C GLN A 135 11.00 12.46 -2.79
N VAL A 136 11.17 13.77 -2.96
CA VAL A 136 12.18 14.32 -3.87
C VAL A 136 13.42 14.71 -3.07
N ARG A 137 14.56 14.11 -3.41
CA ARG A 137 15.85 14.29 -2.74
C ARG A 137 16.94 14.64 -3.76
N THR A 138 17.98 15.35 -3.34
CA THR A 138 19.17 15.62 -4.18
C THR A 138 20.08 14.40 -4.28
N SER A 139 20.21 13.66 -3.18
CA SER A 139 21.00 12.43 -3.09
C SER A 139 20.39 11.48 -2.06
N VAL A 140 20.68 10.20 -2.20
CA VAL A 140 20.40 9.18 -1.18
C VAL A 140 21.71 8.44 -0.93
N THR A 141 22.21 8.52 0.30
CA THR A 141 23.46 7.89 0.71
C THR A 141 23.20 6.47 1.23
N ILE A 142 24.25 5.64 1.30
CA ILE A 142 24.15 4.32 1.94
C ILE A 142 23.65 4.42 3.39
N ALA A 143 24.03 5.46 4.14
CA ALA A 143 23.57 5.66 5.50
C ALA A 143 22.05 5.90 5.55
N ASP A 144 21.49 6.62 4.57
CA ASP A 144 20.04 6.81 4.45
C ASP A 144 19.33 5.46 4.16
N LEU A 145 19.87 4.67 3.21
CA LEU A 145 19.32 3.35 2.88
C LEU A 145 19.35 2.39 4.07
N GLU A 146 20.44 2.38 4.83
CA GLU A 146 20.59 1.55 6.03
C GLU A 146 19.64 1.98 7.15
N HIS A 147 19.43 3.29 7.30
CA HIS A 147 18.49 3.84 8.28
C HIS A 147 17.05 3.43 7.95
N ASP A 148 16.61 3.64 6.71
CA ASP A 148 15.26 3.27 6.27
C ASP A 148 15.05 1.74 6.35
N LEU A 149 16.07 0.94 6.01
CA LEU A 149 16.03 -0.51 6.20
C LEU A 149 15.78 -0.87 7.67
N GLU A 150 16.55 -0.28 8.59
CA GLU A 150 16.40 -0.56 10.02
C GLU A 150 15.02 -0.16 10.53
N GLU A 151 14.52 1.01 10.13
CA GLU A 151 13.19 1.48 10.50
C GLU A 151 12.11 0.50 10.06
N PHE A 152 12.07 0.13 8.78
CA PHE A 152 11.03 -0.77 8.26
C PHE A 152 11.12 -2.18 8.81
N ILE A 153 12.33 -2.73 8.94
CA ILE A 153 12.50 -4.08 9.48
C ILE A 153 12.10 -4.11 10.96
N ASN A 154 12.45 -3.09 11.75
CA ASN A 154 12.02 -3.01 13.14
C ASN A 154 10.51 -2.84 13.27
N GLN A 155 9.87 -2.05 12.39
CA GLN A 155 8.42 -1.91 12.36
C GLN A 155 7.75 -3.25 12.04
N PHE A 156 8.19 -3.96 11.00
CA PHE A 156 7.70 -5.29 10.67
C PHE A 156 7.83 -6.28 11.83
N ILE A 157 8.99 -6.32 12.49
CA ILE A 157 9.24 -7.20 13.65
C ILE A 157 8.30 -6.85 14.81
N THR A 158 8.07 -5.56 15.04
CA THR A 158 7.17 -5.07 16.10
C THR A 158 5.74 -5.52 15.84
N ASP A 159 5.23 -5.30 14.63
CA ASP A 159 3.88 -5.68 14.23
C ASP A 159 3.70 -7.21 14.22
N TYR A 160 4.70 -7.94 13.71
CA TYR A 160 4.74 -9.40 13.75
C TYR A 160 4.61 -9.93 15.18
N ARG A 161 5.42 -9.40 16.12
CA ARG A 161 5.35 -9.83 17.52
C ARG A 161 4.03 -9.46 18.18
N ALA A 162 3.50 -8.26 17.90
CA ALA A 162 2.23 -7.82 18.44
C ALA A 162 1.08 -8.74 17.99
N ALA A 163 1.03 -9.09 16.70
CA ALA A 163 0.01 -9.97 16.16
C ALA A 163 0.16 -11.44 16.62
N ASN A 164 1.39 -11.91 16.85
CA ASN A 164 1.68 -13.32 17.12
C ASN A 164 2.03 -13.64 18.59
N ALA A 165 1.86 -12.70 19.52
CA ALA A 165 2.20 -12.86 20.93
C ALA A 165 1.47 -14.05 21.61
N GLY A 166 0.30 -14.46 21.09
CA GLY A 166 -0.50 -15.59 21.59
C GLY A 166 -0.12 -16.97 21.04
N SER A 167 0.72 -17.06 20.00
CA SER A 167 1.00 -18.31 19.26
C SER A 167 2.11 -19.17 19.89
N HIS A 168 2.64 -18.78 21.06
CA HIS A 168 3.58 -19.59 21.84
C HIS A 168 2.87 -20.72 22.63
N SER A 169 2.14 -21.59 21.93
CA SER A 169 1.83 -22.91 22.48
C SER A 169 1.70 -23.95 21.37
N SER A 170 2.53 -24.99 21.50
CA SER A 170 2.54 -26.27 20.77
C SER A 170 2.92 -26.29 19.28
N ILE A 171 4.16 -26.71 19.04
CA ILE A 171 4.53 -27.56 17.89
C ILE A 171 3.76 -28.88 18.02
N PRO A 172 3.09 -29.35 16.97
CA PRO A 172 3.34 -30.74 16.54
C PRO A 172 3.30 -30.96 15.03
N GLY A 173 4.24 -31.80 14.57
CA GLY A 173 3.89 -32.98 13.77
C GLY A 173 3.73 -32.81 12.26
N THR A 174 4.80 -33.14 11.55
CA THR A 174 4.93 -33.46 10.13
C THR A 174 3.80 -34.34 9.57
N SER A 175 3.22 -33.97 8.42
CA SER A 175 3.00 -34.92 7.31
C SER A 175 2.71 -34.23 5.97
N PRO A 176 3.13 -34.82 4.84
CA PRO A 176 3.29 -34.14 3.56
C PRO A 176 2.06 -34.26 2.66
N ALA A 177 1.75 -33.19 1.91
CA ALA A 177 0.78 -33.23 0.81
C ALA A 177 1.47 -32.94 -0.53
N THR A 178 1.10 -33.77 -1.49
CA THR A 178 1.63 -34.01 -2.84
C THR A 178 1.52 -32.78 -3.76
N PRO A 179 2.38 -32.63 -4.79
CA PRO A 179 2.55 -31.38 -5.52
C PRO A 179 1.62 -31.23 -6.73
N HIS A 180 1.26 -29.99 -7.05
CA HIS A 180 0.73 -29.60 -8.36
C HIS A 180 1.66 -28.59 -9.05
N PRO A 181 1.75 -28.61 -10.39
CA PRO A 181 2.89 -28.06 -11.11
C PRO A 181 2.80 -26.55 -11.26
N GLY A 182 3.94 -25.89 -11.08
CA GLY A 182 4.09 -24.44 -11.14
C GLY A 182 3.98 -23.86 -12.55
N ALA A 183 3.71 -22.55 -12.57
CA ALA A 183 3.93 -21.69 -13.72
C ALA A 183 5.09 -20.72 -13.43
N PRO A 184 5.84 -20.25 -14.45
CA PRO A 184 7.11 -19.57 -14.28
C PRO A 184 6.97 -18.07 -13.92
N ILE A 185 7.96 -17.60 -13.17
CA ILE A 185 8.19 -16.23 -12.72
C ILE A 185 8.38 -15.27 -13.90
N THR A 186 7.72 -14.10 -13.84
CA THR A 186 8.09 -12.91 -14.61
C THR A 186 7.97 -11.66 -13.73
N ALA A 187 8.84 -10.68 -13.95
CA ALA A 187 8.89 -9.36 -13.30
C ALA A 187 7.51 -8.69 -13.09
N PRO A 188 7.33 -7.80 -12.08
CA PRO A 188 6.06 -7.15 -11.80
C PRO A 188 5.64 -6.31 -13.00
N LYS A 189 4.74 -6.89 -13.79
CA LYS A 189 3.87 -6.24 -14.76
C LYS A 189 2.67 -5.73 -13.97
N PRO A 190 2.01 -4.62 -14.36
CA PRO A 190 0.75 -4.22 -13.74
C PRO A 190 -0.17 -5.45 -13.61
N LEU A 191 -0.71 -5.68 -12.41
CA LEU A 191 -1.70 -6.73 -12.13
C LEU A 191 -2.98 -6.42 -12.93
N HIS A 192 -2.94 -6.66 -14.23
CA HIS A 192 -4.10 -6.81 -15.10
C HIS A 192 -4.32 -8.30 -15.27
N SER A 193 -5.04 -8.88 -14.32
CA SER A 193 -5.80 -10.09 -14.59
C SER A 193 -7.26 -9.65 -14.74
N ASP A 194 -7.74 -9.62 -15.98
CA ASP A 194 -9.08 -9.13 -16.34
C ASP A 194 -10.19 -9.88 -15.56
N SER A 195 -9.90 -11.11 -15.09
CA SER A 195 -10.78 -11.91 -14.22
C SER A 195 -11.12 -11.30 -12.86
N ILE A 196 -10.33 -10.33 -12.37
CA ILE A 196 -10.48 -9.77 -11.02
C ILE A 196 -11.80 -9.02 -10.88
N LEU A 197 -12.29 -8.34 -11.93
CA LEU A 197 -13.50 -7.52 -11.85
C LEU A 197 -14.81 -8.31 -12.09
N ASN A 198 -14.72 -9.62 -12.37
CA ASN A 198 -15.88 -10.46 -12.61
C ASN A 198 -16.86 -10.46 -11.42
N ALA A 199 -18.15 -10.33 -11.71
CA ALA A 199 -19.22 -10.30 -10.71
C ALA A 199 -19.09 -9.16 -9.68
N LEU A 200 -18.50 -8.02 -10.07
CA LEU A 200 -18.48 -6.81 -9.23
C LEU A 200 -19.91 -6.26 -9.07
N PRO A 201 -20.45 -6.14 -7.85
CA PRO A 201 -21.76 -5.54 -7.61
C PRO A 201 -21.68 -4.01 -7.74
N ILE A 202 -21.85 -3.51 -8.97
CA ILE A 202 -21.76 -2.07 -9.30
C ILE A 202 -22.75 -1.23 -8.49
N ASP A 203 -23.92 -1.79 -8.19
CA ASP A 203 -24.96 -1.19 -7.37
C ASP A 203 -24.56 -0.99 -5.90
N GLN A 204 -23.49 -1.65 -5.46
CA GLN A 204 -22.90 -1.54 -4.11
C GLN A 204 -21.58 -0.76 -4.12
N LEU A 205 -21.08 -0.38 -5.29
CA LEU A 205 -19.82 0.35 -5.42
C LEU A 205 -20.00 1.80 -4.97
N GLN A 206 -19.26 2.18 -3.93
CA GLN A 206 -19.14 3.58 -3.51
C GLN A 206 -17.93 4.22 -4.17
N ILE A 207 -18.08 5.45 -4.67
CA ILE A 207 -16.95 6.24 -5.17
C ILE A 207 -16.48 7.26 -4.15
N SER A 208 -15.16 7.35 -3.98
CA SER A 208 -14.47 8.34 -3.16
C SER A 208 -13.43 9.06 -4.01
N VAL A 209 -13.39 10.40 -3.97
CA VAL A 209 -12.44 11.19 -4.77
C VAL A 209 -11.69 12.19 -3.88
N SER A 210 -10.36 12.07 -3.89
CA SER A 210 -9.43 12.89 -3.11
C SER A 210 -8.57 13.73 -4.06
N ALA A 211 -8.93 14.99 -4.24
CA ALA A 211 -8.28 15.94 -5.15
C ALA A 211 -8.21 17.37 -4.55
N GLY A 212 -8.09 17.46 -3.23
CA GLY A 212 -8.05 18.72 -2.49
C GLY A 212 -9.31 19.56 -2.72
N ARG A 213 -9.15 20.84 -3.08
CA ARG A 213 -10.28 21.75 -3.32
C ARG A 213 -11.20 21.32 -4.48
N PHE A 214 -10.75 20.42 -5.35
CA PHE A 214 -11.50 19.96 -6.51
C PHE A 214 -12.28 18.66 -6.24
N SER A 215 -12.13 18.03 -5.08
CA SER A 215 -12.77 16.75 -4.74
C SER A 215 -14.25 16.73 -5.09
N HIS A 216 -15.04 17.70 -4.62
CA HIS A 216 -16.49 17.71 -4.84
C HIS A 216 -16.89 17.77 -6.33
N ALA A 217 -16.24 18.63 -7.11
CA ALA A 217 -16.52 18.77 -8.53
C ALA A 217 -16.15 17.47 -9.28
N LEU A 218 -15.00 16.89 -8.93
CA LEU A 218 -14.50 15.65 -9.51
C LEU A 218 -15.33 14.43 -9.11
N THR A 219 -15.83 14.34 -7.87
CA THR A 219 -16.81 13.32 -7.45
C THR A 219 -18.09 13.40 -8.29
N THR A 220 -18.63 14.61 -8.48
CA THR A 220 -19.85 14.81 -9.29
C THR A 220 -19.63 14.36 -10.73
N ARG A 221 -18.47 14.72 -11.31
CA ARG A 221 -18.08 14.30 -12.67
C ARG A 221 -17.91 12.79 -12.78
N ALA A 222 -17.28 12.16 -11.79
CA ALA A 222 -17.08 10.72 -11.76
C ALA A 222 -18.44 9.98 -11.75
N LEU A 223 -19.36 10.40 -10.88
CA LEU A 223 -20.72 9.86 -10.85
C LEU A 223 -21.43 9.99 -12.21
N GLN A 224 -21.29 11.14 -12.87
CA GLN A 224 -21.84 11.35 -14.21
C GLN A 224 -21.24 10.38 -15.23
N GLN A 225 -19.92 10.17 -15.22
CA GLN A 225 -19.24 9.25 -16.14
C GLN A 225 -19.73 7.80 -15.97
N PHE A 226 -19.97 7.36 -14.74
CA PHE A 226 -20.56 6.04 -14.47
C PHE A 226 -22.01 5.95 -14.99
N ASN A 227 -22.84 6.97 -14.72
CA ASN A 227 -24.21 7.04 -15.23
C ASN A 227 -24.26 7.01 -16.76
N ASP A 228 -23.38 7.75 -17.44
CA ASP A 228 -23.26 7.78 -18.91
C ASP A 228 -22.84 6.42 -19.47
N ALA A 229 -22.08 5.63 -18.70
CA ALA A 229 -21.72 4.26 -19.03
C ALA A 229 -22.82 3.23 -18.73
N GLY A 230 -23.98 3.65 -18.21
CA GLY A 230 -25.07 2.77 -17.80
C GLY A 230 -24.82 2.05 -16.47
N LEU A 231 -23.85 2.52 -15.68
CA LEU A 231 -23.45 1.94 -14.39
C LEU A 231 -24.02 2.80 -13.26
N ALA A 232 -25.11 2.35 -12.65
CA ALA A 232 -25.72 3.05 -11.52
C ALA A 232 -24.98 2.70 -10.22
N LEU A 233 -24.22 3.66 -9.69
CA LEU A 233 -23.55 3.54 -8.39
C LEU A 233 -24.54 3.76 -7.24
N SER A 234 -24.25 3.18 -6.08
CA SER A 234 -25.11 3.34 -4.89
C SER A 234 -25.12 4.79 -4.42
N PRO A 235 -26.30 5.44 -4.28
CA PRO A 235 -26.39 6.75 -3.66
C PRO A 235 -26.16 6.62 -2.15
N GLY A 236 -24.91 6.82 -1.73
CA GLY A 236 -24.47 7.20 -0.39
C GLY A 236 -25.31 6.71 0.79
N GLN A 237 -25.08 5.48 1.23
CA GLN A 237 -25.16 5.16 2.66
C GLN A 237 -23.82 4.58 3.06
N HIS A 238 -23.04 5.34 3.83
CA HIS A 238 -21.82 4.85 4.48
C HIS A 238 -22.18 3.62 5.30
N HIS A 239 -21.92 2.44 4.76
CA HIS A 239 -22.01 1.20 5.48
C HIS A 239 -20.59 0.67 5.63
N ASN A 240 -20.16 0.53 6.89
CA ASN A 240 -18.96 -0.22 7.24
C ASN A 240 -19.10 -1.62 6.62
N GLY A 241 -18.39 -1.88 5.52
CA GLY A 241 -18.57 -3.09 4.73
C GLY A 241 -18.75 -2.90 3.22
N GLN A 242 -18.75 -1.68 2.70
CA GLN A 242 -18.95 -1.43 1.27
C GLN A 242 -17.65 -1.43 0.44
N LEU A 243 -17.76 -2.05 -0.73
CA LEU A 243 -16.81 -2.00 -1.84
C LEU A 243 -16.59 -0.53 -2.26
N THR A 244 -15.33 -0.07 -2.23
CA THR A 244 -15.01 1.34 -2.51
C THR A 244 -14.10 1.45 -3.72
N LEU A 245 -14.49 2.29 -4.69
CA LEU A 245 -13.63 2.79 -5.75
C LEU A 245 -13.07 4.15 -5.32
N GLY A 246 -11.78 4.22 -5.03
CA GLY A 246 -11.09 5.45 -4.68
C GLY A 246 -10.33 6.04 -5.86
N VAL A 247 -10.47 7.34 -6.07
CA VAL A 247 -9.64 8.13 -6.98
C VAL A 247 -8.81 9.10 -6.15
N GLU A 248 -7.49 9.06 -6.29
CA GLU A 248 -6.57 10.00 -5.66
C GLU A 248 -5.86 10.84 -6.73
N LEU A 249 -5.87 12.17 -6.56
CA LEU A 249 -5.21 13.13 -7.43
C LEU A 249 -4.56 14.20 -6.53
N ILE A 250 -3.49 13.80 -5.85
CA ILE A 250 -2.83 14.57 -4.81
C ILE A 250 -1.69 15.39 -5.41
N GLN A 251 -1.64 16.67 -5.05
CA GLN A 251 -0.58 17.58 -5.47
C GLN A 251 0.14 18.12 -4.24
N GLN A 252 1.43 17.84 -4.11
CA GLN A 252 2.26 18.35 -3.03
C GLN A 252 3.33 19.30 -3.59
N PRO A 253 3.32 20.59 -3.21
CA PRO A 253 4.37 21.53 -3.62
C PRO A 253 5.75 21.04 -3.22
N LEU A 254 6.73 21.15 -4.12
CA LEU A 254 8.12 20.79 -3.84
C LEU A 254 8.98 21.97 -3.37
N GLU A 255 8.39 23.17 -3.34
CA GLU A 255 9.03 24.40 -2.84
C GLU A 255 10.47 24.55 -3.36
N ASP A 256 11.43 24.73 -2.47
CA ASP A 256 12.84 24.97 -2.81
C ASP A 256 13.55 23.74 -3.40
N ARG A 257 13.02 22.52 -3.20
CA ARG A 257 13.63 21.28 -3.73
C ARG A 257 13.43 21.16 -5.23
N CYS A 258 12.31 21.66 -5.74
CA CYS A 258 12.07 21.73 -7.17
C CYS A 258 11.13 22.89 -7.50
N PRO A 259 11.67 24.11 -7.67
CA PRO A 259 10.85 25.31 -7.81
C PRO A 259 9.84 25.23 -8.95
N GLY A 260 8.59 25.59 -8.66
CA GLY A 260 7.49 25.58 -9.63
C GLY A 260 6.98 24.18 -10.00
N LYS A 261 7.39 23.14 -9.27
CA LYS A 261 6.92 21.76 -9.45
C LYS A 261 6.15 21.25 -8.24
N VAL A 262 5.38 20.20 -8.48
CA VAL A 262 4.67 19.41 -7.47
C VAL A 262 5.06 17.95 -7.61
N LEU A 263 5.07 17.23 -6.49
CA LEU A 263 4.92 15.79 -6.47
C LEU A 263 3.43 15.52 -6.71
N TYR A 264 3.14 14.94 -7.87
CA TYR A 264 1.79 14.59 -8.29
C TYR A 264 1.61 13.09 -8.18
N GLU A 265 0.66 12.68 -7.34
CA GLU A 265 0.24 11.30 -7.14
C GLU A 265 -1.15 11.15 -7.75
N SER A 266 -1.29 10.21 -8.68
CA SER A 266 -2.57 9.86 -9.30
C SER A 266 -2.83 8.38 -9.12
N GLY A 267 -3.98 8.02 -8.56
CA GLY A 267 -4.35 6.65 -8.25
C GLY A 267 -5.82 6.36 -8.51
N LEU A 268 -6.12 5.14 -8.94
CA LEU A 268 -7.44 4.54 -8.95
C LEU A 268 -7.34 3.16 -8.32
N TYR A 269 -8.14 2.91 -7.29
CA TYR A 269 -8.09 1.67 -6.55
C TYR A 269 -9.47 1.15 -6.19
N LEU A 270 -9.62 -0.18 -6.21
CA LEU A 270 -10.79 -0.90 -5.73
C LEU A 270 -10.44 -1.58 -4.40
N VAL A 271 -11.05 -1.10 -3.32
CA VAL A 271 -10.89 -1.65 -1.98
C VAL A 271 -12.04 -2.57 -1.67
N GLU A 272 -11.73 -3.83 -1.40
CA GLU A 272 -12.68 -4.84 -0.97
C GLU A 272 -12.11 -5.77 0.10
N GLN A 273 -13.00 -6.51 0.75
CA GLN A 273 -12.58 -7.53 1.70
C GLN A 273 -11.94 -8.71 0.96
N ILE A 274 -10.75 -9.08 1.39
CA ILE A 274 -10.00 -10.25 0.92
C ILE A 274 -9.75 -11.20 2.09
N GLN A 275 -9.52 -12.47 1.79
CA GLN A 275 -9.15 -13.48 2.78
C GLN A 275 -7.75 -14.00 2.50
N VAL A 276 -6.85 -13.86 3.46
CA VAL A 276 -5.49 -14.44 3.35
C VAL A 276 -5.62 -15.96 3.31
N THR A 277 -4.91 -16.60 2.36
CA THR A 277 -5.10 -18.04 2.09
C THR A 277 -4.41 -18.96 3.10
N ARG A 278 -3.38 -18.47 3.81
CA ARG A 278 -2.69 -19.21 4.88
C ARG A 278 -3.56 -19.31 6.14
N ASN A 279 -3.16 -20.18 7.07
CA ASN A 279 -3.86 -20.35 8.35
C ASN A 279 -3.25 -19.42 9.43
N PRO A 280 -4.08 -18.79 10.29
CA PRO A 280 -5.53 -18.72 10.21
C PRO A 280 -5.98 -17.86 9.02
N ARG A 281 -7.15 -18.17 8.47
CA ARG A 281 -7.69 -17.41 7.33
C ARG A 281 -8.27 -16.08 7.79
N VAL A 282 -7.40 -15.08 7.94
CA VAL A 282 -7.76 -13.73 8.34
C VAL A 282 -8.42 -13.00 7.17
N SER A 283 -9.47 -12.22 7.46
CA SER A 283 -10.11 -11.35 6.46
C SER A 283 -9.68 -9.90 6.71
N ILE A 284 -9.25 -9.21 5.66
CA ILE A 284 -8.77 -7.83 5.70
C ILE A 284 -9.33 -7.03 4.52
N TRP A 285 -9.23 -5.71 4.58
CA TRP A 285 -9.54 -4.83 3.45
C TRP A 285 -8.24 -4.49 2.71
N SER A 286 -8.21 -4.68 1.39
CA SER A 286 -7.05 -4.39 0.55
C SER A 286 -7.45 -4.04 -0.89
N ASP A 287 -6.50 -3.53 -1.65
CA ASP A 287 -6.66 -3.13 -3.05
C ASP A 287 -6.67 -4.37 -3.96
N THR A 288 -7.80 -4.71 -4.55
CA THR A 288 -7.87 -5.83 -5.53
C THR A 288 -7.62 -5.36 -6.95
N TRP A 289 -7.78 -4.07 -7.20
CA TRP A 289 -7.42 -3.44 -8.47
C TRP A 289 -6.75 -2.11 -8.15
N LEU A 290 -5.53 -1.90 -8.64
CA LEU A 290 -4.74 -0.69 -8.36
C LEU A 290 -4.05 -0.22 -9.63
N TYR A 291 -4.26 1.05 -9.94
CA TYR A 291 -3.43 1.80 -10.86
C TYR A 291 -2.94 3.04 -10.12
N GLU A 292 -1.62 3.19 -9.98
CA GLU A 292 -1.01 4.35 -9.33
C GLU A 292 0.17 4.88 -10.13
N THR A 293 0.41 6.17 -10.03
CA THR A 293 1.51 6.84 -10.71
C THR A 293 1.95 8.05 -9.91
N THR A 294 3.27 8.20 -9.77
CA THR A 294 3.90 9.31 -9.06
C THR A 294 4.86 10.04 -9.99
N LEU A 295 4.67 11.35 -10.13
CA LEU A 295 5.43 12.18 -11.07
C LEU A 295 5.85 13.50 -10.45
N VAL A 296 6.95 14.08 -10.95
CA VAL A 296 7.35 15.45 -10.64
C VAL A 296 7.04 16.33 -11.85
N VAL A 297 6.00 17.16 -11.72
CA VAL A 297 5.41 17.93 -12.83
C VAL A 297 5.05 19.36 -12.40
N ALA A 298 4.65 20.21 -13.35
CA ALA A 298 4.06 21.51 -12.99
C ALA A 298 2.69 21.29 -12.29
N PRO A 299 2.23 22.22 -11.44
CA PRO A 299 0.90 22.15 -10.83
C PRO A 299 -0.19 21.92 -11.89
N ARG A 300 -1.09 20.97 -11.62
CA ARG A 300 -2.19 20.61 -12.52
C ARG A 300 -3.33 21.60 -12.39
N SER A 301 -3.83 22.08 -13.52
CA SER A 301 -5.09 22.83 -13.58
C SER A 301 -6.28 21.91 -13.29
N GLN A 302 -7.45 22.49 -13.01
CA GLN A 302 -8.68 21.71 -12.85
C GLN A 302 -8.97 20.85 -14.09
N GLU A 303 -8.85 21.42 -15.29
CA GLU A 303 -9.07 20.73 -16.56
C GLU A 303 -8.13 19.52 -16.73
N GLN A 304 -6.88 19.63 -16.28
CA GLN A 304 -5.93 18.52 -16.30
C GLN A 304 -6.32 17.43 -15.31
N LEU A 305 -6.72 17.79 -14.08
CA LEU A 305 -7.20 16.82 -13.10
C LEU A 305 -8.47 16.10 -13.57
N GLU A 306 -9.39 16.80 -14.22
CA GLU A 306 -10.58 16.21 -14.85
C GLU A 306 -10.19 15.23 -15.95
N SER A 307 -9.25 15.61 -16.83
CA SER A 307 -8.74 14.72 -17.88
C SER A 307 -8.05 13.48 -17.32
N ASP A 308 -7.23 13.65 -16.27
CA ASP A 308 -6.51 12.55 -15.62
C ASP A 308 -7.52 11.60 -14.93
N GLN A 309 -8.53 12.12 -14.24
CA GLN A 309 -9.63 11.31 -13.69
C GLN A 309 -10.40 10.54 -14.77
N ASP A 310 -10.80 11.23 -15.84
CA ASP A 310 -11.58 10.63 -16.92
C ASP A 310 -10.82 9.45 -17.55
N ALA A 311 -9.49 9.57 -17.70
CA ALA A 311 -8.63 8.51 -18.20
C ALA A 311 -8.58 7.30 -17.26
N LEU A 312 -8.36 7.54 -15.95
CA LEU A 312 -8.36 6.49 -14.93
C LEU A 312 -9.69 5.73 -14.90
N LEU A 313 -10.81 6.46 -14.79
CA LEU A 313 -12.14 5.87 -14.70
C LEU A 313 -12.53 5.15 -15.99
N ARG A 314 -12.14 5.68 -17.16
CA ARG A 314 -12.40 5.01 -18.44
C ARG A 314 -11.72 3.64 -18.50
N GLN A 315 -10.47 3.53 -18.06
CA GLN A 315 -9.77 2.25 -18.02
C GLN A 315 -10.50 1.23 -17.15
N PHE A 316 -10.98 1.64 -15.97
CA PHE A 316 -11.75 0.77 -15.08
C PHE A 316 -13.10 0.36 -15.69
N ILE A 317 -13.87 1.32 -16.22
CA ILE A 317 -15.16 1.07 -16.87
C ILE A 317 -15.02 0.15 -18.08
N ASP A 318 -13.98 0.34 -18.89
CA ASP A 318 -13.72 -0.52 -20.04
C ASP A 318 -13.34 -1.94 -19.61
N SER A 319 -12.58 -2.07 -18.51
CA SER A 319 -12.25 -3.38 -17.90
C SER A 319 -13.47 -4.10 -17.32
N LEU A 320 -14.51 -3.37 -16.92
CA LEU A 320 -15.79 -3.97 -16.50
C LEU A 320 -16.58 -4.53 -17.69
N LYS A 321 -16.52 -3.90 -18.86
CA LYS A 321 -17.32 -4.27 -20.05
C LYS A 321 -16.77 -5.46 -20.81
N THR A 322 -15.52 -5.84 -20.59
CA THR A 322 -14.90 -7.01 -21.21
C THR A 322 -15.36 -8.34 -20.61
N HIS A 323 -16.28 -8.31 -19.64
CA HIS A 323 -16.82 -9.46 -18.90
C HIS A 323 -18.33 -9.34 -18.64
#